data_AF-A0A135RNV8-F1
#
_entry.id   AF-A0A135RNV8-F1
#
_cell.length_a   1.000
_cell.length_b   1.000
_cell.length_c   1.000
_cell.angle_alpha   90.00
_cell.angle_beta   90.00
_cell.angle_gamma   90.00
#
_symmetry.space_group_name_H-M   'P 1'
#
loop_
_entity.id
_entity.type
_entity.pdbx_description
1 polymer ?
#
loop_
_entity_poly.entity_id
_entity_poly.type
_entity_poly.pdbx_seq_one_letter_code
_entity_poly.pdbx_strand_id
1 'polypeptide(L)'
;MEEIRRPAVSTRRTRQTARLDEAAAASSGLSQTTDNNLNSTIIEPEHSTTDLMIEGPDILPEALHVGLKFKGLGKRSIQLLLKKRQLLRDTPLDIPEDMERKELGSSVMATLVFAQEEAGTAVCISPNGILLTCSHCIAETIDDFDDSKSHWLLFASGQVVEAKALAWDGKRDLALLKITSAQQPPPPSGPTTLSSSPHSGSFPFVTLSPAPPALKARLICVGHPGSEDFEAAVPGTKTDYDVLHLSTGTFRGCAEGQDPQDNSEIGALMHSCWTYWGHSGAPLVDRKTGTLVGLHSSWDDETGMRRGVAQYPWFLRIHPTLPTSALPIQTYDTTGQHRLCAHDSHDSHDFTVHPQVPPVFHCSNYRLPVCLPPSAPTMPNLWQGEGPYLPSLNTPTTTTISTPTSLFSSSTTSIATAAMPTTTEEVEALRAWVLSTSGNWLLNIAKALALSIPLGILISAMCCCWIPCLWYTDHLTDDFLDISVWTGRLIRGEYGPPGGWIPFIRRRVRMFFMGREERAEAQRREAQEAIDRVVGELRGRDGHVVRVGYQQEPAMTTGLPPQNRNMRRQMARQQVRANRTANNNN
;
A
#
# COMPACT_ATOMS: atom_id res chain seq x y z
N MET A 1 -44.49 -5.02 7.88
CA MET A 1 -43.30 -4.32 7.38
C MET A 1 -42.20 -4.58 8.38
N GLU A 2 -41.23 -5.39 7.99
CA GLU A 2 -40.08 -5.72 8.83
C GLU A 2 -39.11 -4.54 8.75
N GLU A 3 -38.89 -3.88 9.89
CA GLU A 3 -37.99 -2.74 10.00
C GLU A 3 -36.56 -3.23 9.75
N ILE A 4 -36.04 -2.96 8.55
CA ILE A 4 -34.66 -3.26 8.19
C ILE A 4 -33.77 -2.40 9.10
N ARG A 5 -33.27 -3.00 10.17
CA ARG A 5 -32.26 -2.39 11.03
C ARG A 5 -31.05 -2.07 10.16
N ARG A 6 -30.77 -0.77 10.00
CA ARG A 6 -29.50 -0.33 9.42
C ARG A 6 -28.37 -0.89 10.28
N PRO A 7 -27.31 -1.45 9.68
CA PRO A 7 -26.14 -1.87 10.45
C PRO A 7 -25.61 -0.68 11.24
N ALA A 8 -25.17 -0.93 12.48
CA ALA A 8 -24.55 0.09 13.31
C ALA A 8 -23.33 0.64 12.55
N VAL A 9 -23.25 1.96 12.42
CA VAL A 9 -22.11 2.60 11.78
C VAL A 9 -20.93 2.48 12.74
N SER A 10 -19.82 1.90 12.26
CA SER A 10 -18.58 1.85 13.03
C SER A 10 -18.12 3.26 13.34
N THR A 11 -17.95 3.57 14.63
CA THR A 11 -17.37 4.84 15.05
C THR A 11 -15.91 4.91 14.68
N ARG A 12 -15.43 6.11 14.40
CA ARG A 12 -14.01 6.35 14.16
C ARG A 12 -13.22 6.27 15.43
N ARG A 13 -12.04 5.68 15.29
CA ARG A 13 -11.04 5.63 16.34
C ARG A 13 -9.87 6.53 15.98
N THR A 14 -9.66 7.55 16.78
CA THR A 14 -8.50 8.45 16.71
C THR A 14 -7.46 8.03 17.75
N ARG A 15 -6.22 8.47 17.58
CA ARG A 15 -5.16 8.16 18.56
C ARG A 15 -5.51 8.71 19.93
N GLN A 16 -6.11 9.90 19.99
CA GLN A 16 -6.45 10.57 21.23
C GLN A 16 -7.69 9.94 21.87
N THR A 17 -8.73 9.55 21.11
CA THR A 17 -9.82 8.72 21.66
C THR A 17 -9.31 7.38 22.19
N ALA A 18 -8.39 6.70 21.49
CA ALA A 18 -7.77 5.48 22.00
C ALA A 18 -7.01 5.69 23.33
N ARG A 19 -6.32 6.84 23.49
CA ARG A 19 -5.66 7.22 24.75
C ARG A 19 -6.64 7.56 25.85
N LEU A 20 -7.74 8.26 25.53
CA LEU A 20 -8.80 8.58 26.49
C LEU A 20 -9.51 7.32 26.97
N ASP A 21 -9.83 6.39 26.06
CA ASP A 21 -10.40 5.08 26.40
C ASP A 21 -9.49 4.28 27.31
N GLU A 22 -8.17 4.31 27.05
CA GLU A 22 -7.19 3.64 27.88
C GLU A 22 -7.05 4.28 29.27
N ALA A 23 -7.02 5.61 29.33
CA ALA A 23 -7.01 6.36 30.58
C ALA A 23 -8.29 6.11 31.40
N ALA A 24 -9.45 6.07 30.73
CA ALA A 24 -10.74 5.75 31.34
C ALA A 24 -10.81 4.30 31.85
N ALA A 25 -10.26 3.35 31.08
CA ALA A 25 -10.17 1.96 31.51
C ALA A 25 -9.24 1.81 32.73
N ALA A 26 -8.14 2.56 32.77
CA ALA A 26 -7.22 2.61 33.91
C ALA A 26 -7.83 3.32 35.13
N SER A 27 -8.73 4.27 34.92
CA SER A 27 -9.34 5.10 35.97
C SER A 27 -10.71 4.61 36.45
N SER A 28 -11.19 3.44 36.02
CA SER A 28 -12.54 2.92 36.31
C SER A 28 -12.87 2.76 37.82
N GLY A 29 -13.20 3.89 38.44
CA GLY A 29 -14.10 4.09 39.57
C GLY A 29 -15.18 5.09 39.13
N LEU A 30 -16.44 4.71 39.37
CA LEU A 30 -17.71 5.38 38.98
C LEU A 30 -17.61 6.80 38.39
N SER A 31 -18.15 7.00 37.17
CA SER A 31 -18.88 8.26 36.90
C SER A 31 -19.91 8.16 35.77
N GLN A 32 -20.83 9.13 35.85
CA GLN A 32 -22.12 9.33 35.19
C GLN A 32 -21.99 9.85 33.75
N THR A 33 -22.96 9.49 32.92
CA THR A 33 -23.17 9.98 31.56
C THR A 33 -24.03 11.25 31.54
N THR A 34 -23.58 12.27 30.83
CA THR A 34 -24.40 13.43 30.38
C THR A 34 -24.35 13.52 28.87
N ASP A 35 -25.53 13.49 28.23
CA ASP A 35 -25.72 13.69 26.80
C ASP A 35 -25.68 15.19 26.45
N ASN A 36 -24.86 15.55 25.45
CA ASN A 36 -24.90 16.88 24.83
C ASN A 36 -25.08 16.74 23.32
N ASN A 37 -26.07 17.47 22.80
CA ASN A 37 -26.43 17.57 21.39
C ASN A 37 -26.02 18.97 20.90
N LEU A 38 -25.13 19.08 19.90
CA LEU A 38 -24.51 20.35 19.47
C LEU A 38 -24.78 20.65 17.98
N ASN A 39 -25.32 21.84 17.74
CA ASN A 39 -25.41 22.48 16.42
C ASN A 39 -24.06 23.11 16.04
N SER A 40 -23.62 22.91 14.80
CA SER A 40 -22.41 23.48 14.21
C SER A 40 -22.50 25.01 14.13
N THR A 41 -21.52 25.71 14.73
CA THR A 41 -21.37 27.17 14.61
C THR A 41 -20.22 27.45 13.65
N ILE A 42 -20.52 28.14 12.54
CA ILE A 42 -19.51 28.65 11.61
C ILE A 42 -19.01 29.98 12.19
N ILE A 43 -17.73 30.07 12.54
CA ILE A 43 -17.09 31.32 12.95
C ILE A 43 -16.73 32.08 11.66
N GLU A 44 -17.44 33.16 11.35
CA GLU A 44 -17.01 34.10 10.33
C GLU A 44 -15.89 35.00 10.90
N PRO A 45 -14.70 35.05 10.28
CA PRO A 45 -13.62 35.89 10.75
C PRO A 45 -13.94 37.38 10.54
N GLU A 46 -13.65 38.22 11.54
CA GLU A 46 -13.77 39.68 11.41
C GLU A 46 -12.83 40.21 10.31
N HIS A 47 -13.44 40.80 9.28
CA HIS A 47 -12.74 41.29 8.09
C HIS A 47 -12.06 42.64 8.34
N SER A 48 -10.74 42.62 8.53
CA SER A 48 -9.88 43.78 8.28
C SER A 48 -9.34 43.71 6.85
N THR A 49 -9.92 44.49 5.93
CA THR A 49 -9.61 44.54 4.49
C THR A 49 -8.34 45.34 4.16
N THR A 50 -7.36 45.34 5.06
CA THR A 50 -6.03 45.89 4.74
C THR A 50 -5.33 44.98 3.75
N ASP A 51 -5.05 45.55 2.58
CA ASP A 51 -4.22 45.07 1.48
C ASP A 51 -3.22 43.98 1.92
N LEU A 52 -3.50 42.71 1.59
CA LEU A 52 -2.61 41.57 1.82
C LEU A 52 -1.40 41.70 0.87
N MET A 53 -0.51 42.63 1.16
CA MET A 53 0.86 42.51 0.69
C MET A 53 1.34 41.14 1.15
N ILE A 54 1.71 40.31 0.17
CA ILE A 54 2.18 38.95 0.40
C ILE A 54 3.56 39.09 1.06
N GLU A 55 3.57 39.36 2.36
CA GLU A 55 4.77 39.20 3.16
C GLU A 55 5.19 37.74 3.04
N GLY A 56 6.42 37.54 2.53
CA GLY A 56 7.00 36.22 2.47
C GLY A 56 7.10 35.62 3.87
N PRO A 57 7.19 34.28 3.97
CA PRO A 57 7.34 33.63 5.27
C PRO A 57 8.61 34.15 5.97
N ASP A 58 8.52 34.36 7.28
CA ASP A 58 9.66 34.74 8.10
C ASP A 58 10.77 33.67 8.00
N ILE A 59 12.02 34.12 7.89
CA ILE A 59 13.15 33.20 7.76
C ILE A 59 13.51 32.64 9.13
N LEU A 60 13.38 31.32 9.28
CA LEU A 60 13.85 30.61 10.47
C LEU A 60 15.37 30.40 10.41
N PRO A 61 16.07 30.40 11.56
CA PRO A 61 17.50 30.08 11.63
C PRO A 61 17.80 28.69 11.04
N GLU A 62 18.90 28.59 10.30
CA GLU A 62 19.36 27.32 9.71
C GLU A 62 19.69 26.27 10.79
N ALA A 63 20.39 26.71 11.83
CA ALA A 63 20.81 25.91 12.97
C ALA A 63 19.79 26.02 14.12
N LEU A 64 18.81 25.12 14.12
CA LEU A 64 17.94 24.93 15.28
C LEU A 64 18.73 24.22 16.39
N HIS A 65 18.85 24.86 17.54
CA HIS A 65 19.46 24.27 18.73
C HIS A 65 18.48 24.33 19.90
N VAL A 66 18.66 23.42 20.86
CA VAL A 66 17.78 23.24 22.04
C VAL A 66 17.71 24.51 22.91
N GLY A 67 18.65 25.45 22.75
CA GLY A 67 18.66 26.74 23.44
C GLY A 67 17.78 27.84 22.83
N LEU A 68 17.26 27.65 21.60
CA LEU A 68 16.36 28.63 20.98
C LEU A 68 14.98 28.60 21.63
N LYS A 69 14.48 29.78 21.99
CA LYS A 69 13.12 29.95 22.48
C LYS A 69 12.18 30.16 21.30
N PHE A 70 11.66 29.05 20.75
CA PHE A 70 10.57 29.11 19.79
C PHE A 70 9.24 29.30 20.53
N LYS A 71 8.38 30.18 20.01
CA LYS A 71 7.04 30.38 20.57
C LYS A 71 6.26 29.06 20.50
N GLY A 72 5.75 28.59 21.64
CA GLY A 72 4.93 27.37 21.71
C GLY A 72 5.68 26.04 21.64
N LEU A 73 7.01 26.01 21.53
CA LEU A 73 7.79 24.77 21.50
C LEU A 73 8.61 24.58 22.79
N GLY A 74 8.20 23.60 23.61
CA GLY A 74 8.99 23.17 24.75
C GLY A 74 10.27 22.42 24.36
N LYS A 75 11.21 22.29 25.30
CA LYS A 75 12.51 21.60 25.11
C LYS A 75 12.36 20.18 24.53
N ARG A 76 11.38 19.41 25.04
CA ARG A 76 11.08 18.04 24.57
C ARG A 76 10.62 18.03 23.12
N SER A 77 9.76 18.98 22.73
CA SER A 77 9.27 19.10 21.36
C SER A 77 10.37 19.51 20.38
N ILE A 78 11.29 20.39 20.79
CA ILE A 78 12.47 20.74 19.98
C ILE A 78 13.37 19.52 19.77
N GLN A 79 13.63 18.73 20.83
CA GLN A 79 14.40 17.49 20.69
C GLN A 79 13.72 16.48 19.77
N LEU A 80 12.40 16.33 19.87
CA LEU A 80 11.64 15.45 18.98
C LEU A 80 11.68 15.93 17.53
N LEU A 81 11.53 17.23 17.30
CA LEU A 81 11.64 17.86 15.98
C LEU A 81 13.01 17.58 15.36
N LEU A 82 14.09 17.83 16.11
CA LEU A 82 15.46 17.58 15.65
C LEU A 82 15.70 16.09 15.36
N LYS A 83 15.17 15.20 16.20
CA LYS A 83 15.25 13.75 15.98
C LYS A 83 14.52 13.34 14.70
N LYS A 84 13.28 13.80 14.50
CA LYS A 84 12.50 13.50 13.28
C LYS A 84 13.19 14.04 12.03
N ARG A 85 13.70 15.27 12.09
CA ARG A 85 14.48 15.89 11.01
C ARG A 85 15.69 15.05 10.63
N GLN A 86 16.44 14.56 11.62
CA GLN A 86 17.61 13.72 11.38
C GLN A 86 17.20 12.39 10.72
N LEU A 87 16.15 11.73 11.23
CA LEU A 87 15.65 10.48 10.66
C LEU A 87 15.16 10.64 9.20
N LEU A 88 14.50 11.76 8.87
CA LEU A 88 14.10 12.07 7.48
C LEU A 88 15.29 12.23 6.53
N ARG A 89 16.44 12.69 7.05
CA ARG A 89 17.68 12.82 6.26
C ARG A 89 18.39 11.47 6.10
N ASP A 90 18.40 10.68 7.16
CA ASP A 90 19.07 9.38 7.19
C ASP A 90 18.28 8.31 6.42
N THR A 91 16.96 8.48 6.33
CA THR A 91 16.02 7.55 5.71
C THR A 91 15.19 8.30 4.68
N PRO A 92 15.80 8.66 3.53
CA PRO A 92 15.07 9.34 2.46
C PRO A 92 13.94 8.44 1.95
N LEU A 93 12.85 9.09 1.55
CA LEU A 93 11.67 8.38 1.05
C LEU A 93 11.97 7.76 -0.32
N ASP A 94 11.73 6.46 -0.47
CA ASP A 94 11.89 5.76 -1.74
C ASP A 94 10.69 6.04 -2.66
N ILE A 95 10.92 6.86 -3.69
CA ILE A 95 9.87 7.27 -4.63
C ILE A 95 9.80 6.24 -5.75
N PRO A 96 8.60 5.71 -6.09
CA PRO A 96 8.47 4.75 -7.18
C PRO A 96 9.06 5.27 -8.49
N GLU A 97 9.88 4.46 -9.17
CA GLU A 97 10.63 4.83 -10.38
C GLU A 97 9.73 5.37 -11.51
N ASP A 98 8.49 4.91 -11.61
CA ASP A 98 7.54 5.42 -12.62
C ASP A 98 7.01 6.84 -12.31
N MET A 99 7.05 7.28 -11.05
CA MET A 99 6.80 8.67 -10.68
C MET A 99 8.03 9.54 -10.89
N GLU A 100 9.22 9.04 -10.53
CA GLU A 100 10.48 9.76 -10.76
C GLU A 100 10.70 10.03 -12.24
N ARG A 101 10.48 9.03 -13.11
CA ARG A 101 10.57 9.17 -14.58
C ARG A 101 9.58 10.18 -15.15
N LYS A 102 8.50 10.49 -14.44
CA LYS A 102 7.49 11.49 -14.84
C LYS A 102 7.67 12.83 -14.11
N GLU A 103 8.75 12.98 -13.35
CA GLU A 103 9.04 14.18 -12.56
C GLU A 103 7.95 14.51 -11.53
N LEU A 104 7.21 13.48 -11.07
CA LEU A 104 6.13 13.62 -10.08
C LEU A 104 6.63 13.55 -8.63
N GLY A 105 7.94 13.48 -8.41
CA GLY A 105 8.54 13.41 -7.07
C GLY A 105 8.17 14.62 -6.20
N SER A 106 7.93 15.79 -6.80
CA SER A 106 7.49 17.00 -6.08
C SER A 106 6.17 16.80 -5.34
N SER A 107 5.26 15.98 -5.87
CA SER A 107 3.96 15.67 -5.25
C SER A 107 4.11 14.85 -3.97
N VAL A 108 5.13 13.99 -3.93
CA VAL A 108 5.50 13.21 -2.74
C VAL A 108 6.23 14.11 -1.74
N MET A 109 7.16 14.94 -2.22
CA MET A 109 7.93 15.88 -1.39
C MET A 109 7.11 17.03 -0.79
N ALA A 110 5.90 17.27 -1.30
CA ALA A 110 4.93 18.19 -0.73
C ALA A 110 4.32 17.73 0.60
N THR A 111 4.64 16.51 1.05
CA THR A 111 4.17 15.95 2.31
C THR A 111 4.95 16.54 3.49
N LEU A 112 4.22 16.85 4.56
CA LEU A 112 4.76 17.31 5.83
C LEU A 112 4.31 16.41 6.99
N VAL A 113 5.16 16.30 8.00
CA VAL A 113 4.84 15.62 9.25
C VAL A 113 4.80 16.61 10.40
N PHE A 114 3.86 16.43 11.33
CA PHE A 114 3.83 17.24 12.54
C PHE A 114 5.04 16.92 13.43
N ALA A 115 5.70 17.96 13.93
CA ALA A 115 6.90 17.81 14.76
C ALA A 115 6.56 17.39 16.20
N GLN A 116 5.35 17.70 16.69
CA GLN A 116 4.90 17.33 18.04
C GLN A 116 4.80 15.81 18.25
N GLU A 117 4.50 15.39 19.47
CA GLU A 117 4.40 13.98 19.85
C GLU A 117 3.19 13.27 19.19
N GLU A 118 2.14 14.04 18.93
CA GLU A 118 1.03 13.61 18.11
C GLU A 118 1.51 13.35 16.69
N ALA A 119 1.08 12.20 16.16
CA ALA A 119 1.42 11.80 14.81
C ALA A 119 0.28 12.29 13.93
N GLY A 120 0.65 13.01 12.88
CA GLY A 120 -0.25 13.56 11.89
C GLY A 120 0.57 13.93 10.68
N THR A 121 -0.11 14.05 9.55
CA THR A 121 0.47 14.40 8.26
C THR A 121 -0.28 15.60 7.69
N ALA A 122 0.41 16.41 6.91
CA ALA A 122 -0.19 17.47 6.11
C ALA A 122 0.40 17.45 4.70
N VAL A 123 -0.23 18.16 3.78
CA VAL A 123 0.28 18.31 2.42
C VAL A 123 0.23 19.76 1.97
N CYS A 124 1.31 20.24 1.37
CA CYS A 124 1.37 21.57 0.79
C CYS A 124 0.65 21.59 -0.58
N ILE A 125 -0.36 22.44 -0.73
CA ILE A 125 -1.21 22.53 -1.93
C ILE A 125 -1.00 23.83 -2.73
N SER A 126 -0.10 24.71 -2.27
CA SER A 126 0.22 25.96 -2.94
C SER A 126 1.70 26.29 -2.75
N PRO A 127 2.39 26.82 -3.78
CA PRO A 127 3.79 27.25 -3.66
C PRO A 127 4.00 28.32 -2.58
N ASN A 128 2.93 29.02 -2.18
CA ASN A 128 2.93 30.02 -1.12
C ASN A 128 2.77 29.42 0.28
N GLY A 129 2.81 28.10 0.43
CA GLY A 129 2.78 27.43 1.73
C GLY A 129 1.37 27.33 2.33
N ILE A 130 0.37 27.06 1.51
CA ILE A 130 -0.96 26.64 2.01
C ILE A 130 -0.92 25.13 2.22
N LEU A 131 -1.26 24.68 3.42
CA LEU A 131 -1.26 23.29 3.81
C LEU A 131 -2.69 22.80 4.00
N LEU A 132 -2.93 21.54 3.65
CA LEU A 132 -4.15 20.81 3.93
C LEU A 132 -3.84 19.64 4.86
N THR A 133 -4.69 19.41 5.86
CA THR A 133 -4.61 18.26 6.77
C THR A 133 -6.02 17.88 7.24
N CYS A 134 -6.13 16.81 8.02
CA CYS A 134 -7.37 16.51 8.71
C CYS A 134 -7.56 17.40 9.94
N SER A 135 -8.78 17.84 10.21
CA SER A 135 -9.10 18.78 11.30
C SER A 135 -8.60 18.30 12.66
N HIS A 136 -8.79 17.00 12.93
CA HIS A 136 -8.38 16.36 14.17
C HIS A 136 -6.86 16.25 14.36
N CYS A 137 -6.06 16.48 13.32
CA CYS A 137 -4.61 16.56 13.47
C CYS A 137 -4.18 17.83 14.22
N ILE A 138 -5.04 18.86 14.27
CA ILE A 138 -4.77 20.11 14.97
C ILE A 138 -5.69 20.34 16.17
N ALA A 139 -6.95 19.89 16.09
CA ALA A 139 -7.94 19.94 17.17
C ALA A 139 -9.06 18.93 16.90
N GLU A 140 -9.38 18.05 17.86
CA GLU A 140 -10.45 17.05 17.70
C GLU A 140 -11.85 17.67 17.74
N THR A 141 -12.03 18.68 18.58
CA THR A 141 -13.28 19.40 18.75
C THR A 141 -13.09 20.89 18.45
N ILE A 142 -14.20 21.60 18.25
CA ILE A 142 -14.17 23.05 18.10
C ILE A 142 -13.68 23.75 19.36
N ASP A 143 -13.91 23.16 20.55
CA ASP A 143 -13.49 23.74 21.82
C ASP A 143 -11.97 23.64 22.02
N ASP A 144 -11.32 22.65 21.38
CA ASP A 144 -9.87 22.48 21.36
C ASP A 144 -9.18 23.32 20.29
N PHE A 145 -9.95 23.93 19.38
CA PHE A 145 -9.42 24.68 18.26
C PHE A 145 -8.96 26.08 18.70
N ASP A 146 -7.67 26.34 18.52
CA ASP A 146 -7.02 27.62 18.80
C ASP A 146 -6.31 28.09 17.52
N ASP A 147 -6.87 29.08 16.85
CA ASP A 147 -6.33 29.66 15.61
C ASP A 147 -5.01 30.42 15.82
N SER A 148 -4.74 30.82 17.08
CA SER A 148 -3.51 31.52 17.46
C SER A 148 -2.33 30.56 17.68
N LYS A 149 -2.62 29.25 17.79
CA LYS A 149 -1.63 28.19 18.04
C LYS A 149 -0.75 27.97 16.82
N SER A 150 0.55 28.02 17.05
CA SER A 150 1.55 27.64 16.05
C SER A 150 1.73 26.13 15.97
N HIS A 151 1.73 25.61 14.75
CA HIS A 151 2.03 24.23 14.44
C HIS A 151 3.39 24.13 13.77
N TRP A 152 4.23 23.22 14.25
CA TRP A 152 5.58 23.02 13.72
C TRP A 152 5.59 21.74 12.90
N LEU A 153 6.05 21.84 11.65
CA LEU A 153 6.05 20.73 10.70
C LEU A 153 7.41 20.58 10.03
N LEU A 154 7.62 19.40 9.46
CA LEU A 154 8.80 19.04 8.69
C LEU A 154 8.34 18.56 7.31
N PHE A 155 8.83 19.18 6.23
CA PHE A 155 8.72 18.57 4.90
C PHE A 155 9.47 17.24 4.85
N ALA A 156 9.15 16.41 3.86
CA ALA A 156 9.89 15.18 3.59
C ALA A 156 11.41 15.40 3.40
N SER A 157 11.82 16.60 2.96
CA SER A 157 13.23 17.03 2.87
C SER A 157 13.91 17.29 4.23
N GLY A 158 13.15 17.30 5.33
CA GLY A 158 13.60 17.75 6.65
C GLY A 158 13.66 19.28 6.80
N GLN A 159 13.10 20.05 5.86
CA GLN A 159 12.92 21.50 6.02
C GLN A 159 11.86 21.77 7.10
N VAL A 160 12.23 22.59 8.08
CA VAL A 160 11.35 22.93 9.21
C VAL A 160 10.52 24.17 8.86
N VAL A 161 9.23 24.12 9.17
CA VAL A 161 8.31 25.23 9.00
C VAL A 161 7.42 25.42 10.22
N GLU A 162 7.03 26.66 10.45
CA GLU A 162 5.97 27.05 11.38
C GLU A 162 4.74 27.44 10.55
N ALA A 163 3.57 26.94 10.93
CA ALA A 163 2.31 27.23 10.29
C ALA A 163 1.21 27.55 11.30
N LYS A 164 0.23 28.36 10.89
CA LYS A 164 -0.97 28.68 11.68
C LYS A 164 -2.21 28.23 10.96
N ALA A 165 -3.25 27.89 11.73
CA ALA A 165 -4.54 27.55 11.16
C ALA A 165 -5.17 28.76 10.46
N LEU A 166 -5.71 28.54 9.26
CA LEU A 166 -6.55 29.49 8.54
C LEU A 166 -8.03 29.12 8.65
N ALA A 167 -8.32 27.82 8.69
CA ALA A 167 -9.68 27.30 8.76
C ALA A 167 -9.68 25.89 9.36
N TRP A 168 -10.80 25.53 9.98
CA TRP A 168 -11.06 24.22 10.57
C TRP A 168 -12.53 23.84 10.35
N ASP A 169 -12.77 22.60 9.91
CA ASP A 169 -14.10 22.03 9.70
C ASP A 169 -14.12 20.59 10.24
N GLY A 170 -14.62 20.42 11.46
CA GLY A 170 -14.75 19.12 12.11
C GLY A 170 -15.76 18.19 11.44
N LYS A 171 -16.76 18.72 10.72
CA LYS A 171 -17.73 17.89 10.00
C LYS A 171 -17.09 17.21 8.79
N ARG A 172 -16.30 17.95 8.01
CA ARG A 172 -15.55 17.39 6.88
C ARG A 172 -14.27 16.69 7.29
N ASP A 173 -13.85 16.87 8.54
CA ASP A 173 -12.55 16.53 9.06
C ASP A 173 -11.40 17.16 8.23
N LEU A 174 -11.49 18.45 7.94
CA LEU A 174 -10.49 19.21 7.18
C LEU A 174 -10.01 20.45 7.92
N ALA A 175 -8.72 20.77 7.77
CA ALA A 175 -8.16 22.03 8.19
C ALA A 175 -7.18 22.59 7.15
N LEU A 176 -7.14 23.91 7.05
CA LEU A 176 -6.18 24.66 6.26
C LEU A 176 -5.20 25.37 7.18
N LEU A 177 -3.92 25.31 6.84
CA LEU A 177 -2.87 26.06 7.53
C LEU A 177 -2.07 26.91 6.53
N LYS A 178 -1.46 27.97 7.03
CA LYS A 178 -0.52 28.82 6.29
C LYS A 178 0.85 28.75 6.93
N ILE A 179 1.88 28.46 6.14
CA ILE A 179 3.27 28.60 6.58
C ILE A 179 3.53 30.10 6.83
N THR A 180 3.84 30.44 8.08
CA THR A 180 4.22 31.80 8.50
C THR A 180 5.72 31.98 8.57
N SER A 181 6.46 30.89 8.81
CA SER A 181 7.92 30.93 8.90
C SER A 181 8.54 29.65 8.38
N ALA A 182 9.69 29.73 7.71
CA ALA A 182 10.35 28.57 7.13
C ALA A 182 11.88 28.68 7.21
N GLN A 183 12.53 27.54 7.40
CA GLN A 183 13.99 27.48 7.20
C GLN A 183 14.30 27.70 5.72
N GLN A 184 15.37 28.46 5.44
CA GLN A 184 15.86 28.54 4.07
C GLN A 184 16.27 27.16 3.57
N PRO A 185 15.97 26.83 2.30
CA PRO A 185 16.53 25.65 1.66
C PRO A 185 18.06 25.72 1.76
N PRO A 186 18.76 24.59 2.01
CA PRO A 186 20.20 24.58 1.93
C PRO A 186 20.62 25.08 0.54
N PRO A 187 21.65 25.95 0.44
CA PRO A 187 22.12 26.42 -0.84
C PRO A 187 22.50 25.21 -1.70
N PRO A 188 22.10 25.17 -2.99
CA PRO A 188 22.45 24.06 -3.87
C PRO A 188 23.96 23.92 -3.87
N SER A 189 24.46 22.74 -3.50
CA SER A 189 25.88 22.48 -3.25
C SER A 189 26.75 22.46 -4.52
N GLY A 190 26.29 23.09 -5.61
CA GLY A 190 26.95 23.17 -6.90
C GLY A 190 27.37 24.61 -7.25
N PRO A 191 28.49 24.80 -7.97
CA PRO A 191 28.91 26.10 -8.47
C PRO A 191 27.94 26.56 -9.57
N THR A 192 26.83 27.17 -9.15
CA THR A 192 25.80 27.66 -10.04
C THR A 192 26.05 29.14 -10.32
N THR A 193 26.21 29.44 -11.59
CA THR A 193 26.46 30.76 -12.18
C THR A 193 25.56 31.86 -11.62
N LEU A 194 26.18 32.99 -11.27
CA LEU A 194 25.72 34.21 -10.58
C LEU A 194 24.54 34.98 -11.22
N SER A 195 23.59 34.33 -11.89
CA SER A 195 22.50 35.03 -12.57
C SER A 195 21.16 34.32 -12.41
N SER A 196 20.55 34.50 -11.26
CA SER A 196 19.09 34.54 -11.12
C SER A 196 18.77 35.30 -9.83
N SER A 197 17.75 36.15 -9.90
CA SER A 197 17.24 36.96 -8.79
C SER A 197 17.03 36.13 -7.52
N PRO A 198 16.97 36.73 -6.32
CA PRO A 198 16.57 36.03 -5.10
C PRO A 198 15.16 35.48 -5.30
N HIS A 199 15.07 34.28 -5.85
CA HIS A 199 13.83 33.59 -6.12
C HIS A 199 13.19 33.34 -4.77
N SER A 200 12.06 33.98 -4.54
CA SER A 200 11.11 33.65 -3.49
C SER A 200 10.93 32.13 -3.53
N GLY A 201 11.59 31.43 -2.62
CA GLY A 201 11.68 29.97 -2.65
C GLY A 201 10.28 29.39 -2.54
N SER A 202 9.77 28.83 -3.63
CA SER A 202 8.48 28.16 -3.62
C SER A 202 8.60 26.87 -2.82
N PHE A 203 7.59 26.59 -2.02
CA PHE A 203 7.52 25.31 -1.33
C PHE A 203 7.17 24.19 -2.32
N PRO A 204 7.70 22.96 -2.13
CA PRO A 204 7.16 21.79 -2.82
C PRO A 204 5.66 21.70 -2.57
N PHE A 205 4.86 21.52 -3.61
CA PHE A 205 3.40 21.47 -3.50
C PHE A 205 2.82 20.44 -4.47
N VAL A 206 1.62 19.96 -4.15
CA VAL A 206 0.83 19.06 -5.00
C VAL A 206 -0.36 19.81 -5.60
N THR A 207 -0.65 19.57 -6.87
CA THR A 207 -1.84 20.11 -7.52
C THR A 207 -3.07 19.28 -7.16
N LEU A 208 -4.19 19.95 -6.92
CA LEU A 208 -5.46 19.29 -6.65
C LEU A 208 -6.02 18.68 -7.94
N SER A 209 -6.58 17.48 -7.85
CA SER A 209 -7.25 16.85 -8.99
C SER A 209 -8.54 17.61 -9.33
N PRO A 210 -8.75 17.98 -10.60
CA PRO A 210 -9.99 18.66 -11.00
C PRO A 210 -11.20 17.69 -11.04
N ALA A 211 -10.94 16.38 -11.04
CA ALA A 211 -11.96 15.34 -11.13
C ALA A 211 -11.69 14.21 -10.13
N PRO A 212 -12.74 13.49 -9.68
CA PRO A 212 -12.55 12.28 -8.90
C PRO A 212 -11.73 11.22 -9.65
N PRO A 213 -10.88 10.45 -8.96
CA PRO A 213 -10.15 9.36 -9.58
C PRO A 213 -11.09 8.25 -10.08
N ALA A 214 -10.69 7.56 -11.15
CA ALA A 214 -11.42 6.39 -11.62
C ALA A 214 -11.35 5.25 -10.58
N LEU A 215 -12.38 4.40 -10.52
CA LEU A 215 -12.33 3.19 -9.70
C LEU A 215 -11.08 2.37 -10.05
N LYS A 216 -10.39 1.88 -9.01
CA LYS A 216 -9.10 1.17 -9.11
C LYS A 216 -7.92 2.02 -9.62
N ALA A 217 -8.05 3.35 -9.72
CA ALA A 217 -6.91 4.22 -9.98
C ALA A 217 -5.80 3.94 -8.96
N ARG A 218 -4.55 3.89 -9.43
CA ARG A 218 -3.40 3.59 -8.57
C ARG A 218 -3.08 4.82 -7.73
N LEU A 219 -3.07 4.62 -6.42
CA LEU A 219 -2.82 5.67 -5.45
C LEU A 219 -1.50 5.43 -4.74
N ILE A 220 -0.91 6.54 -4.28
CA ILE A 220 0.15 6.55 -3.29
C ILE A 220 -0.35 7.31 -2.07
N CYS A 221 -0.04 6.79 -0.89
CA CYS A 221 -0.26 7.44 0.39
C CYS A 221 1.09 7.65 1.06
N VAL A 222 1.38 8.88 1.49
CA VAL A 222 2.63 9.23 2.17
C VAL A 222 2.28 9.80 3.52
N GLY A 223 2.61 9.12 4.61
CA GLY A 223 2.17 9.53 5.94
C GLY A 223 3.17 9.21 7.04
N HIS A 224 2.95 9.81 8.21
CA HIS A 224 3.76 9.59 9.40
C HIS A 224 3.11 8.54 10.31
N PRO A 225 3.54 7.27 10.27
CA PRO A 225 3.09 6.30 11.24
C PRO A 225 3.48 6.73 12.66
N GLY A 226 2.61 6.45 13.62
CA GLY A 226 2.83 6.70 15.03
C GLY A 226 4.02 5.90 15.52
N SER A 227 4.82 6.53 16.38
CA SER A 227 5.98 5.90 17.03
C SER A 227 5.60 4.88 18.11
N GLU A 228 4.34 4.86 18.51
CA GLU A 228 3.76 4.00 19.53
C GLU A 228 2.73 3.06 18.90
N ASP A 229 2.82 1.78 19.25
CA ASP A 229 1.95 0.72 18.77
C ASP A 229 0.71 0.62 19.66
N PHE A 230 -0.38 1.26 19.24
CA PHE A 230 -1.67 1.20 19.92
C PHE A 230 -2.36 -0.17 19.79
N GLU A 231 -1.83 -1.05 18.94
CA GLU A 231 -2.28 -2.43 18.81
C GLU A 231 -1.46 -3.40 19.69
N ALA A 232 -0.37 -2.92 20.31
CA ALA A 232 0.43 -3.71 21.23
C ALA A 232 -0.32 -3.99 22.53
N ALA A 233 0.00 -5.12 23.17
CA ALA A 233 -0.55 -5.46 24.48
C ALA A 233 0.01 -4.57 25.61
N VAL A 234 1.19 -3.98 25.39
CA VAL A 234 1.90 -3.15 26.36
C VAL A 234 1.89 -1.70 25.85
N PRO A 235 1.29 -0.76 26.59
CA PRO A 235 1.27 0.65 26.23
C PRO A 235 2.69 1.22 26.11
N GLY A 236 2.91 2.16 25.19
CA GLY A 236 4.24 2.72 24.93
C GLY A 236 5.19 1.80 24.14
N THR A 237 4.73 0.64 23.66
CA THR A 237 5.52 -0.21 22.75
C THR A 237 5.84 0.58 21.48
N LYS A 238 7.09 0.56 21.03
CA LYS A 238 7.49 1.27 19.82
C LYS A 238 7.14 0.45 18.58
N THR A 239 6.77 1.12 17.51
CA THR A 239 6.45 0.50 16.22
C THR A 239 7.68 0.22 15.34
N ASP A 240 8.81 0.84 15.65
CA ASP A 240 10.03 0.85 14.82
C ASP A 240 9.82 1.35 13.38
N TYR A 241 8.70 2.03 13.10
CA TYR A 241 8.47 2.68 11.82
C TYR A 241 9.34 3.93 11.64
N ASP A 242 9.67 4.22 10.38
CA ASP A 242 10.31 5.48 9.98
C ASP A 242 9.36 6.68 10.13
N VAL A 243 9.92 7.90 10.04
CA VAL A 243 9.15 9.15 10.18
C VAL A 243 8.15 9.34 9.04
N LEU A 244 8.49 8.89 7.84
CA LEU A 244 7.57 8.87 6.71
C LEU A 244 7.53 7.48 6.11
N HIS A 245 6.33 7.05 5.77
CA HIS A 245 6.07 5.81 5.08
C HIS A 245 5.30 6.09 3.80
N LEU A 246 5.79 5.54 2.69
CA LEU A 246 5.11 5.55 1.41
C LEU A 246 4.47 4.18 1.20
N SER A 247 3.16 4.16 0.98
CA SER A 247 2.43 2.95 0.61
C SER A 247 1.72 3.14 -0.72
N THR A 248 1.57 2.04 -1.45
CA THR A 248 0.82 2.02 -2.71
C THR A 248 -0.51 1.30 -2.51
N GLY A 249 -1.50 1.66 -3.31
CA GLY A 249 -2.81 1.02 -3.27
C GLY A 249 -3.68 1.48 -4.43
N THR A 250 -4.99 1.30 -4.28
CA THR A 250 -5.95 1.73 -5.29
C THR A 250 -7.14 2.45 -4.67
N PHE A 251 -7.72 3.36 -5.44
CA PHE A 251 -8.99 4.01 -5.12
C PHE A 251 -10.14 2.99 -5.19
N ARG A 252 -10.98 2.95 -4.16
CA ARG A 252 -12.10 1.99 -4.02
C ARG A 252 -13.47 2.65 -4.12
N GLY A 253 -13.55 3.92 -4.47
CA GLY A 253 -14.80 4.68 -4.53
C GLY A 253 -15.08 5.43 -3.22
N CYS A 254 -16.33 5.86 -3.05
CA CYS A 254 -16.84 6.39 -1.78
C CYS A 254 -17.81 5.38 -1.17
N ALA A 255 -17.93 5.38 0.16
CA ALA A 255 -18.87 4.53 0.88
C ALA A 255 -20.31 4.78 0.41
N GLU A 256 -21.05 3.70 0.15
CA GLU A 256 -22.41 3.80 -0.38
C GLU A 256 -23.36 4.41 0.66
N GLY A 257 -24.16 5.39 0.22
CA GLY A 257 -25.15 6.06 1.08
C GLY A 257 -24.57 7.06 2.08
N GLN A 258 -23.25 7.26 2.11
CA GLN A 258 -22.60 8.27 2.95
C GLN A 258 -22.44 9.59 2.19
N ASP A 259 -22.67 10.73 2.87
CA ASP A 259 -22.35 12.05 2.33
C ASP A 259 -20.82 12.21 2.23
N PRO A 260 -20.26 12.45 1.02
CA PRO A 260 -18.82 12.64 0.87
C PRO A 260 -18.24 13.86 1.62
N GLN A 261 -19.09 14.77 2.09
CA GLN A 261 -18.72 15.93 2.90
C GLN A 261 -18.93 15.71 4.41
N ASP A 262 -19.48 14.58 4.82
CA ASP A 262 -19.62 14.25 6.23
C ASP A 262 -18.65 13.14 6.61
N ASN A 263 -17.55 13.56 7.25
CA ASN A 263 -16.48 12.70 7.76
C ASN A 263 -16.36 12.85 9.30
N SER A 264 -17.43 13.31 9.95
CA SER A 264 -17.49 13.52 11.40
C SER A 264 -17.23 12.21 12.15
N GLU A 265 -17.91 11.15 11.73
CA GLU A 265 -17.62 9.79 12.16
C GLU A 265 -16.45 9.24 11.34
N ILE A 266 -16.66 8.66 10.16
CA ILE A 266 -15.60 8.00 9.38
C ILE A 266 -15.48 8.62 7.99
N GLY A 267 -14.30 8.59 7.38
CA GLY A 267 -14.11 9.15 6.04
C GLY A 267 -14.94 8.44 4.96
N ALA A 268 -15.54 9.19 4.04
CA ALA A 268 -16.34 8.63 2.95
C ALA A 268 -15.49 8.00 1.83
N LEU A 269 -14.32 8.56 1.53
CA LEU A 269 -13.42 8.02 0.49
C LEU A 269 -12.85 6.68 0.92
N MET A 270 -12.80 5.69 0.04
CA MET A 270 -12.21 4.38 0.30
C MET A 270 -10.94 4.14 -0.52
N HIS A 271 -9.90 3.58 0.09
CA HIS A 271 -8.67 3.20 -0.60
C HIS A 271 -8.02 1.95 0.00
N SER A 272 -7.10 1.32 -0.73
CA SER A 272 -6.36 0.14 -0.26
C SER A 272 -4.89 0.41 0.09
N CYS A 273 -4.45 1.67 0.11
CA CYS A 273 -3.09 2.00 0.56
C CYS A 273 -2.95 1.59 2.03
N TRP A 274 -1.80 1.03 2.40
CA TRP A 274 -1.53 0.72 3.81
C TRP A 274 -1.43 2.01 4.61
N THR A 275 -2.05 2.02 5.79
CA THR A 275 -1.94 3.11 6.76
C THR A 275 -1.96 2.55 8.17
N TYR A 276 -1.48 3.36 9.11
CA TYR A 276 -1.45 3.07 10.54
C TYR A 276 -1.82 4.33 11.33
N TRP A 277 -1.97 4.19 12.66
CA TRP A 277 -2.10 5.33 13.58
C TRP A 277 -1.12 6.44 13.19
N GLY A 278 -1.56 7.70 13.11
CA GLY A 278 -0.73 8.85 12.73
C GLY A 278 -0.73 9.24 11.24
N HIS A 279 -1.22 8.37 10.35
CA HIS A 279 -1.36 8.70 8.92
C HIS A 279 -2.46 9.72 8.61
N SER A 280 -3.23 10.16 9.59
CA SER A 280 -4.27 11.15 9.40
C SER A 280 -3.73 12.42 8.75
N GLY A 281 -4.43 12.93 7.74
CA GLY A 281 -4.01 14.04 6.89
C GLY A 281 -2.98 13.67 5.81
N ALA A 282 -2.63 12.39 5.65
CA ALA A 282 -1.71 11.96 4.61
C ALA A 282 -2.32 12.14 3.22
N PRO A 283 -1.58 12.72 2.25
CA PRO A 283 -2.07 12.87 0.90
C PRO A 283 -2.31 11.51 0.24
N LEU A 284 -3.43 11.40 -0.47
CA LEU A 284 -3.69 10.35 -1.44
C LEU A 284 -3.45 10.95 -2.83
N VAL A 285 -2.39 10.52 -3.49
CA VAL A 285 -1.96 11.05 -4.79
C VAL A 285 -2.24 10.02 -5.87
N ASP A 286 -2.85 10.43 -6.98
CA ASP A 286 -2.97 9.58 -8.17
C ASP A 286 -1.57 9.38 -8.78
N ARG A 287 -1.09 8.14 -8.77
CA ARG A 287 0.24 7.76 -9.27
C ARG A 287 0.39 8.05 -10.77
N LYS A 288 -0.71 8.15 -11.52
CA LYS A 288 -0.65 8.45 -12.96
C LYS A 288 -0.35 9.92 -13.20
N THR A 289 -1.02 10.82 -12.49
CA THR A 289 -1.03 12.28 -12.76
C THR A 289 -0.20 13.08 -11.76
N GLY A 290 0.11 12.53 -10.59
CA GLY A 290 0.72 13.25 -9.47
C GLY A 290 -0.26 14.20 -8.75
N THR A 291 -1.55 14.17 -9.08
CA THR A 291 -2.52 15.09 -8.46
C THR A 291 -3.07 14.51 -7.16
N LEU A 292 -3.30 15.37 -6.17
CA LEU A 292 -3.94 15.01 -4.91
C LEU A 292 -5.41 14.67 -5.18
N VAL A 293 -5.89 13.52 -4.70
CA VAL A 293 -7.30 13.08 -4.85
C VAL A 293 -8.07 13.07 -3.52
N GLY A 294 -7.38 13.21 -2.40
CA GLY A 294 -7.98 13.20 -1.07
C GLY A 294 -6.93 13.12 0.03
N LEU A 295 -7.38 13.04 1.27
CA LEU A 295 -6.54 12.78 2.44
C LEU A 295 -6.97 11.50 3.13
N HIS A 296 -6.02 10.73 3.64
CA HIS A 296 -6.33 9.67 4.59
C HIS A 296 -6.79 10.29 5.92
N SER A 297 -7.82 9.74 6.55
CA SER A 297 -8.34 10.24 7.84
C SER A 297 -8.51 9.12 8.88
N SER A 298 -8.98 7.95 8.47
CA SER A 298 -9.43 6.91 9.39
C SER A 298 -9.44 5.54 8.73
N TRP A 299 -9.82 4.51 9.47
CA TRP A 299 -10.19 3.22 8.89
C TRP A 299 -11.37 2.62 9.63
N ASP A 300 -12.04 1.70 8.95
CA ASP A 300 -13.14 0.92 9.48
C ASP A 300 -12.55 -0.27 10.27
N ASP A 301 -12.82 -0.33 11.57
CA ASP A 301 -12.27 -1.36 12.47
C ASP A 301 -12.87 -2.76 12.22
N GLU A 302 -14.07 -2.84 11.62
CA GLU A 302 -14.74 -4.11 11.34
C GLU A 302 -14.24 -4.73 10.03
N THR A 303 -14.13 -3.90 8.99
CA THR A 303 -13.77 -4.34 7.64
C THR A 303 -12.29 -4.17 7.32
N GLY A 304 -11.57 -3.35 8.08
CA GLY A 304 -10.20 -2.93 7.81
C GLY A 304 -10.07 -1.93 6.66
N MET A 305 -11.18 -1.50 6.05
CA MET A 305 -11.15 -0.59 4.90
C MET A 305 -10.57 0.77 5.28
N ARG A 306 -9.61 1.28 4.49
CA ARG A 306 -9.04 2.60 4.74
C ARG A 306 -9.96 3.68 4.20
N ARG A 307 -10.13 4.71 5.02
CA ARG A 307 -11.11 5.77 4.85
C ARG A 307 -10.43 7.13 4.81
N GLY A 308 -11.01 8.05 4.07
CA GLY A 308 -10.41 9.35 3.85
C GLY A 308 -11.43 10.42 3.54
N VAL A 309 -10.93 11.65 3.48
CA VAL A 309 -11.69 12.79 2.99
C VAL A 309 -11.48 12.88 1.48
N ALA A 310 -12.56 12.77 0.72
CA ALA A 310 -12.51 12.96 -0.72
C ALA A 310 -12.23 14.43 -1.04
N GLN A 311 -11.29 14.68 -1.95
CA GLN A 311 -11.11 16.01 -2.49
C GLN A 311 -12.25 16.29 -3.47
N TYR A 312 -13.28 16.99 -2.99
CA TYR A 312 -14.27 17.59 -3.86
C TYR A 312 -13.90 19.06 -4.12
N PRO A 313 -14.07 19.57 -5.36
CA PRO A 313 -13.82 20.98 -5.71
C PRO A 313 -14.51 22.00 -4.79
N TRP A 314 -15.53 21.57 -4.05
CA TRP A 314 -16.34 22.41 -3.19
C TRP A 314 -15.63 22.91 -1.92
N PHE A 315 -14.65 22.20 -1.36
CA PHE A 315 -14.00 22.66 -0.11
C PHE A 315 -13.33 24.02 -0.28
N LEU A 316 -12.64 24.25 -1.42
CA LEU A 316 -12.05 25.55 -1.72
C LEU A 316 -13.07 26.64 -2.08
N ARG A 317 -14.32 26.25 -2.35
CA ARG A 317 -15.38 27.18 -2.76
C ARG A 317 -16.20 27.72 -1.57
N ILE A 318 -16.06 27.11 -0.40
CA ILE A 318 -16.91 27.37 0.78
C ILE A 318 -16.26 28.34 1.78
N HIS A 319 -14.98 28.67 1.58
CA HIS A 319 -14.41 29.90 2.11
C HIS A 319 -14.42 30.98 1.02
N PRO A 320 -15.52 31.75 0.84
CA PRO A 320 -15.53 32.91 -0.05
C PRO A 320 -14.51 33.99 0.36
N THR A 321 -13.88 33.83 1.52
CA THR A 321 -12.89 34.72 2.12
C THR A 321 -11.44 34.33 1.84
N LEU A 322 -11.16 33.13 1.31
CA LEU A 322 -9.84 32.83 0.80
C LEU A 322 -9.68 33.59 -0.52
N PRO A 323 -8.77 34.58 -0.61
CA PRO A 323 -8.66 35.39 -1.80
C PRO A 323 -8.35 34.46 -2.98
N THR A 324 -9.12 34.61 -4.07
CA THR A 324 -8.95 33.84 -5.31
C THR A 324 -7.53 33.93 -5.87
N SER A 325 -6.75 34.94 -5.43
CA SER A 325 -5.32 35.12 -5.74
C SER A 325 -4.36 34.20 -4.95
N ALA A 326 -4.79 33.56 -3.86
CA ALA A 326 -3.96 32.63 -3.07
C ALA A 326 -3.91 31.20 -3.66
N LEU A 327 -4.78 30.91 -4.62
CA LEU A 327 -4.82 29.65 -5.35
C LEU A 327 -4.39 29.89 -6.80
N PRO A 328 -3.46 29.10 -7.36
CA PRO A 328 -3.12 29.22 -8.76
C PRO A 328 -4.37 28.99 -9.62
N ILE A 329 -4.76 30.02 -10.37
CA ILE A 329 -5.85 29.95 -11.34
C ILE A 329 -5.48 28.85 -12.36
N GLN A 330 -6.17 27.72 -12.33
CA GLN A 330 -6.16 26.82 -13.48
C GLN A 330 -6.87 27.54 -14.62
N THR A 331 -6.10 28.16 -15.51
CA THR A 331 -6.61 28.67 -16.78
C THR A 331 -7.03 27.47 -17.62
N TYR A 332 -8.32 27.16 -17.63
CA TYR A 332 -8.91 26.27 -18.62
C TYR A 332 -8.83 26.99 -19.97
N ASP A 333 -7.95 26.51 -20.85
CA ASP A 333 -7.85 26.98 -22.23
C ASP A 333 -9.08 26.44 -23.00
N THR A 334 -10.15 27.22 -23.00
CA THR A 334 -11.29 27.04 -23.92
C THR A 334 -11.07 27.86 -25.18
N THR A 335 -10.09 27.47 -26.00
CA THR A 335 -10.00 27.94 -27.39
C THR A 335 -10.58 26.90 -28.36
N GLY A 336 -11.91 26.75 -28.30
CA GLY A 336 -12.72 26.13 -29.35
C GLY A 336 -13.48 27.21 -30.11
N GLN A 337 -12.91 27.70 -31.22
CA GLN A 337 -13.51 28.68 -32.12
C GLN A 337 -14.90 28.24 -32.62
N HIS A 338 -15.90 29.10 -32.46
CA HIS A 338 -16.94 29.27 -33.48
C HIS A 338 -17.24 30.76 -33.67
N ARG A 339 -16.84 31.25 -34.84
CA ARG A 339 -17.27 32.52 -35.42
C ARG A 339 -18.80 32.58 -35.47
N LEU A 340 -19.39 33.68 -35.04
CA LEU A 340 -20.59 34.27 -35.65
C LEU A 340 -20.57 35.79 -35.42
N CYS A 341 -21.06 36.49 -36.44
CA CYS A 341 -20.77 37.87 -36.79
C CYS A 341 -21.38 38.92 -35.85
N ALA A 342 -20.74 40.09 -35.86
CA ALA A 342 -21.20 41.33 -35.25
C ALA A 342 -22.51 41.85 -35.85
N HIS A 343 -23.31 42.52 -35.00
CA HIS A 343 -24.09 43.69 -35.39
C HIS A 343 -24.23 44.62 -34.18
N ASP A 344 -23.80 45.87 -34.37
CA ASP A 344 -23.97 46.99 -33.45
C ASP A 344 -25.44 47.39 -33.28
N SER A 345 -25.84 47.75 -32.07
CA SER A 345 -26.68 48.94 -31.81
C SER A 345 -26.76 49.25 -30.31
N HIS A 346 -26.66 50.54 -30.02
CA HIS A 346 -26.96 51.22 -28.76
C HIS A 346 -28.32 50.81 -28.17
N ASP A 347 -28.40 50.61 -26.85
CA ASP A 347 -29.14 51.51 -25.96
C ASP A 347 -29.10 51.06 -24.49
N SER A 348 -28.99 52.05 -23.63
CA SER A 348 -28.99 51.98 -22.17
C SER A 348 -30.40 51.75 -21.62
N HIS A 349 -30.60 50.73 -20.77
CA HIS A 349 -31.67 50.73 -19.76
C HIS A 349 -31.29 49.91 -18.52
N ASP A 350 -31.52 50.54 -17.36
CA ASP A 350 -31.59 49.94 -16.02
C ASP A 350 -32.50 48.71 -16.00
N PHE A 351 -32.01 47.62 -15.41
CA PHE A 351 -32.87 46.54 -14.91
C PHE A 351 -32.39 46.02 -13.56
N THR A 352 -33.24 46.21 -12.56
CA THR A 352 -33.20 45.62 -11.23
C THR A 352 -33.39 44.10 -11.33
N VAL A 353 -32.46 43.31 -10.78
CA VAL A 353 -32.55 41.84 -10.77
C VAL A 353 -32.95 41.37 -9.37
N HIS A 354 -34.13 40.76 -9.26
CA HIS A 354 -34.53 39.94 -8.11
C HIS A 354 -33.78 38.59 -8.12
N PRO A 355 -33.39 38.05 -6.96
CA PRO A 355 -32.65 36.79 -6.90
C PRO A 355 -33.57 35.59 -7.19
N GLN A 356 -33.24 34.82 -8.22
CA GLN A 356 -33.82 33.49 -8.44
C GLN A 356 -33.08 32.45 -7.58
N VAL A 357 -33.87 31.66 -6.87
CA VAL A 357 -33.46 30.46 -6.12
C VAL A 357 -33.04 29.36 -7.11
N PRO A 358 -31.86 28.73 -6.97
CA PRO A 358 -31.48 27.61 -7.83
C PRO A 358 -32.20 26.31 -7.44
N PRO A 359 -32.47 25.41 -8.40
CA PRO A 359 -33.24 24.19 -8.16
C PRO A 359 -32.45 23.12 -7.41
N VAL A 360 -33.15 22.41 -6.52
CA VAL A 360 -32.70 21.19 -5.84
C VAL A 360 -32.53 20.08 -6.89
N PHE A 361 -31.30 19.61 -7.08
CA PHE A 361 -31.01 18.43 -7.89
C PHE A 361 -30.97 17.17 -7.01
N HIS A 362 -31.92 16.25 -7.25
CA HIS A 362 -31.90 14.91 -6.71
C HIS A 362 -30.83 14.06 -7.42
N CYS A 363 -29.85 13.56 -6.67
CA CYS A 363 -28.95 12.49 -7.12
C CYS A 363 -29.69 11.15 -7.12
N SER A 364 -30.31 10.82 -8.24
CA SER A 364 -30.76 9.46 -8.56
C SER A 364 -30.68 9.30 -10.07
N ASN A 365 -29.59 8.73 -10.58
CA ASN A 365 -29.52 7.97 -11.84
C ASN A 365 -28.07 7.61 -12.20
N TYR A 366 -27.60 6.46 -11.70
CA TYR A 366 -26.61 5.67 -12.42
C TYR A 366 -27.37 4.48 -13.03
N ARG A 367 -27.79 4.60 -14.30
CA ARG A 367 -28.16 3.46 -15.14
C ARG A 367 -27.04 3.21 -16.15
N LEU A 368 -26.53 1.99 -16.13
CA LEU A 368 -25.56 1.43 -17.08
C LEU A 368 -26.15 1.41 -18.50
N PRO A 369 -25.37 1.73 -19.55
CA PRO A 369 -25.73 1.36 -20.92
C PRO A 369 -25.29 -0.08 -21.21
N VAL A 370 -26.25 -0.88 -21.65
CA VAL A 370 -26.05 -2.20 -22.26
C VAL A 370 -25.56 -2.00 -23.69
N CYS A 371 -24.34 -2.47 -24.01
CA CYS A 371 -23.84 -2.54 -25.38
C CYS A 371 -24.04 -3.96 -25.93
N LEU A 372 -24.82 -4.08 -27.01
CA LEU A 372 -24.88 -5.26 -27.87
C LEU A 372 -23.66 -5.28 -28.82
N PRO A 373 -23.16 -6.47 -29.23
CA PRO A 373 -21.95 -6.59 -30.03
C PRO A 373 -22.21 -6.34 -31.53
N PRO A 374 -21.27 -5.72 -32.28
CA PRO A 374 -21.33 -5.70 -33.73
C PRO A 374 -20.76 -6.98 -34.34
N SER A 375 -21.41 -7.36 -35.43
CA SER A 375 -21.19 -8.47 -36.35
C SER A 375 -19.78 -8.55 -36.95
N ALA A 376 -19.32 -9.80 -37.13
CA ALA A 376 -18.08 -10.20 -37.80
C ALA A 376 -18.06 -9.84 -39.30
N PRO A 377 -16.87 -9.61 -39.88
CA PRO A 377 -16.66 -9.71 -41.32
C PRO A 377 -15.90 -10.99 -41.71
N THR A 378 -16.45 -11.59 -42.76
CA THR A 378 -15.96 -12.64 -43.67
C THR A 378 -14.49 -12.52 -44.10
N MET A 379 -13.75 -13.64 -44.08
CA MET A 379 -12.50 -13.85 -44.82
C MET A 379 -12.76 -14.26 -46.27
N PRO A 380 -11.89 -13.88 -47.24
CA PRO A 380 -11.84 -14.49 -48.55
C PRO A 380 -10.75 -15.57 -48.65
N ASN A 381 -11.12 -16.65 -49.34
CA ASN A 381 -10.27 -17.75 -49.79
C ASN A 381 -9.17 -17.28 -50.77
N LEU A 382 -8.00 -17.91 -50.69
CA LEU A 382 -7.14 -18.10 -51.85
C LEU A 382 -6.46 -19.49 -51.80
N TRP A 383 -6.70 -20.27 -52.86
CA TRP A 383 -6.09 -21.54 -53.27
C TRP A 383 -4.56 -21.37 -53.54
N GLN A 384 -3.66 -22.33 -53.77
CA GLN A 384 -3.61 -23.72 -54.29
C GLN A 384 -2.12 -24.17 -54.18
N GLY A 385 -1.80 -25.46 -54.13
CA GLY A 385 -0.43 -25.91 -54.51
C GLY A 385 0.13 -27.20 -53.89
N GLU A 386 -0.24 -28.33 -54.48
CA GLU A 386 0.56 -29.53 -54.83
C GLU A 386 1.71 -30.05 -53.92
N GLY A 387 1.64 -31.36 -53.58
CA GLY A 387 2.79 -32.22 -53.19
C GLY A 387 3.70 -32.54 -54.40
N PRO A 388 4.66 -33.51 -54.37
CA PRO A 388 4.49 -34.88 -53.84
C PRO A 388 5.79 -35.60 -53.34
N TYR A 389 5.63 -36.92 -53.05
CA TYR A 389 6.60 -38.03 -53.06
C TYR A 389 7.39 -38.46 -51.79
N LEU A 390 7.01 -39.66 -51.31
CA LEU A 390 7.85 -40.65 -50.62
C LEU A 390 8.55 -41.56 -51.66
N PRO A 391 9.61 -42.29 -51.23
CA PRO A 391 9.64 -43.72 -51.56
C PRO A 391 9.95 -44.61 -50.35
N SER A 392 9.26 -45.75 -50.33
CA SER A 392 9.50 -46.91 -49.48
C SER A 392 10.69 -47.73 -49.94
N LEU A 393 11.40 -48.38 -49.02
CA LEU A 393 12.23 -49.55 -49.31
C LEU A 393 11.98 -50.64 -48.26
N ASN A 394 11.39 -51.73 -48.73
CA ASN A 394 11.32 -53.03 -48.07
C ASN A 394 12.61 -53.81 -48.34
N THR A 395 13.07 -54.62 -47.40
CA THR A 395 13.51 -56.01 -47.66
C THR A 395 13.72 -56.78 -46.32
N PRO A 396 13.59 -58.12 -46.33
CA PRO A 396 13.13 -58.92 -45.18
C PRO A 396 14.17 -59.96 -44.68
N THR A 397 13.69 -60.95 -43.91
CA THR A 397 14.26 -62.31 -43.63
C THR A 397 15.08 -62.43 -42.33
N THR A 398 15.13 -63.52 -41.55
CA THR A 398 14.22 -64.59 -41.11
C THR A 398 14.88 -65.23 -39.86
N THR A 399 14.09 -65.39 -38.80
CA THR A 399 14.02 -66.44 -37.76
C THR A 399 15.17 -67.47 -37.60
N THR A 400 15.66 -67.68 -36.37
CA THR A 400 15.68 -69.04 -35.76
C THR A 400 15.65 -69.00 -34.23
N ILE A 401 14.86 -69.92 -33.67
CA ILE A 401 14.52 -70.12 -32.25
C ILE A 401 15.49 -71.13 -31.63
N SER A 402 15.84 -70.95 -30.35
CA SER A 402 16.25 -72.04 -29.46
C SER A 402 15.90 -71.69 -28.01
N THR A 403 14.89 -72.36 -27.47
CA THR A 403 14.70 -72.59 -26.02
C THR A 403 15.13 -74.05 -25.78
N PRO A 404 15.62 -74.47 -24.59
CA PRO A 404 14.66 -74.68 -23.48
C PRO A 404 15.21 -74.69 -22.03
N THR A 405 14.25 -74.70 -21.09
CA THR A 405 14.21 -75.38 -19.77
C THR A 405 15.22 -75.11 -18.64
N SER A 406 14.66 -74.54 -17.56
CA SER A 406 14.64 -75.03 -16.16
C SER A 406 15.92 -75.63 -15.52
N LEU A 407 16.30 -75.12 -14.34
CA LEU A 407 16.06 -75.81 -13.06
C LEU A 407 16.64 -75.03 -11.87
N PHE A 408 15.96 -75.21 -10.74
CA PHE A 408 16.28 -74.74 -9.39
C PHE A 408 17.70 -75.09 -8.94
N SER A 409 18.39 -74.16 -8.28
CA SER A 409 19.21 -74.49 -7.11
C SER A 409 19.27 -73.32 -6.14
N SER A 410 18.89 -73.61 -4.90
CA SER A 410 19.04 -72.80 -3.71
C SER A 410 20.46 -72.98 -3.15
N SER A 411 21.09 -71.90 -2.66
CA SER A 411 21.52 -71.74 -1.26
C SER A 411 22.58 -70.63 -1.07
N THR A 412 22.45 -69.97 0.09
CA THR A 412 23.50 -69.37 0.94
C THR A 412 24.14 -68.03 0.57
N THR A 413 23.53 -67.00 1.17
CA THR A 413 24.10 -65.88 1.95
C THR A 413 25.64 -65.71 1.98
N SER A 414 26.11 -64.58 1.45
CA SER A 414 27.26 -63.86 1.99
C SER A 414 26.95 -62.36 2.00
N ILE A 415 26.95 -61.78 3.20
CA ILE A 415 26.81 -60.34 3.43
C ILE A 415 28.08 -59.66 2.92
N ALA A 416 27.97 -58.91 1.84
CA ALA A 416 28.96 -57.93 1.41
C ALA A 416 28.29 -56.56 1.43
N THR A 417 28.88 -55.63 2.19
CA THR A 417 28.49 -54.22 2.25
C THR A 417 28.66 -53.61 0.87
N ALA A 418 27.58 -53.52 0.10
CA ALA A 418 27.58 -52.86 -1.20
C ALA A 418 27.64 -51.34 -1.00
N ALA A 419 28.65 -50.71 -1.60
CA ALA A 419 28.69 -49.27 -1.75
C ALA A 419 27.45 -48.80 -2.53
N MET A 420 26.79 -47.75 -2.05
CA MET A 420 25.66 -47.14 -2.76
C MET A 420 26.15 -46.63 -4.12
N PRO A 421 25.49 -46.98 -5.24
CA PRO A 421 25.88 -46.49 -6.55
C PRO A 421 25.82 -44.97 -6.60
N THR A 422 26.79 -44.38 -7.29
CA THR A 422 26.85 -42.92 -7.46
C THR A 422 25.77 -42.45 -8.45
N THR A 423 25.30 -41.21 -8.31
CA THR A 423 24.14 -40.67 -9.04
C THR A 423 24.27 -40.71 -10.57
N THR A 424 25.48 -40.85 -11.09
CA THR A 424 25.77 -40.99 -12.52
C THR A 424 25.43 -42.39 -13.04
N GLU A 425 25.69 -43.44 -12.26
CA GLU A 425 25.46 -44.83 -12.68
C GLU A 425 23.96 -45.16 -12.74
N GLU A 426 23.15 -44.63 -11.81
CA GLU A 426 21.69 -44.83 -11.81
C GLU A 426 21.02 -44.13 -13.00
N VAL A 427 21.50 -42.93 -13.36
CA VAL A 427 20.99 -42.18 -14.51
C VAL A 427 21.38 -42.86 -15.82
N GLU A 428 22.60 -43.38 -15.93
CA GLU A 428 23.05 -44.12 -17.10
C GLU A 428 22.34 -45.48 -17.23
N ALA A 429 22.09 -46.19 -16.13
CA ALA A 429 21.32 -47.43 -16.14
C ALA A 429 19.86 -47.20 -16.55
N LEU A 430 19.23 -46.13 -16.03
CA LEU A 430 17.88 -45.74 -16.46
C LEU A 430 17.87 -45.34 -17.93
N ARG A 431 18.84 -44.54 -18.38
CA ARG A 431 18.98 -44.14 -19.79
C ARG A 431 19.16 -45.35 -20.70
N ALA A 432 20.01 -46.30 -20.32
CA ALA A 432 20.22 -47.56 -21.04
C ALA A 432 18.94 -48.42 -21.06
N TRP A 433 18.20 -48.47 -19.96
CA TRP A 433 16.92 -49.19 -19.89
C TRP A 433 15.85 -48.56 -20.79
N VAL A 434 15.73 -47.23 -20.78
CA VAL A 434 14.80 -46.48 -21.64
C VAL A 434 15.15 -46.65 -23.12
N LEU A 435 16.43 -46.57 -23.46
CA LEU A 435 16.91 -46.68 -24.85
C LEU A 435 17.02 -48.12 -25.35
N SER A 436 17.01 -49.12 -24.46
CA SER A 436 17.04 -50.52 -24.88
C SER A 436 15.72 -50.91 -25.56
N THR A 437 15.79 -51.06 -26.88
CA THR A 437 14.73 -51.66 -27.69
C THR A 437 14.75 -53.16 -27.45
N SER A 438 13.81 -53.62 -26.62
CA SER A 438 13.56 -55.05 -26.54
C SER A 438 12.78 -55.47 -27.79
N GLY A 439 13.10 -56.64 -28.36
CA GLY A 439 12.30 -57.23 -29.44
C GLY A 439 10.87 -57.61 -29.02
N ASN A 440 10.53 -57.42 -27.73
CA ASN A 440 9.21 -57.67 -27.17
C ASN A 440 8.41 -56.37 -27.08
N TRP A 441 7.46 -56.21 -28.00
CA TRP A 441 6.58 -55.04 -28.05
C TRP A 441 5.79 -54.80 -26.75
N LEU A 442 5.42 -55.87 -26.01
CA LEU A 442 4.74 -55.74 -24.71
C LEU A 442 5.64 -55.09 -23.65
N LEU A 443 6.94 -55.40 -23.67
CA LEU A 443 7.89 -54.79 -22.74
C LEU A 443 8.12 -53.31 -23.08
N ASN A 444 8.10 -52.94 -24.36
CA ASN A 444 8.19 -51.54 -24.78
C ASN A 444 6.93 -50.74 -24.39
N ILE A 445 5.74 -51.36 -24.46
CA ILE A 445 4.50 -50.77 -23.94
C ILE A 445 4.56 -50.63 -22.41
N ALA A 446 5.03 -51.66 -21.70
CA ALA A 446 5.19 -51.60 -20.25
C ALA A 446 6.17 -50.50 -19.82
N LYS A 447 7.28 -50.31 -20.56
CA LYS A 447 8.22 -49.19 -20.38
C LYS A 447 7.53 -47.84 -20.61
N ALA A 448 6.76 -47.71 -21.69
CA ALA A 448 6.04 -46.49 -22.00
C ALA A 448 5.01 -46.14 -20.91
N LEU A 449 4.26 -47.12 -20.41
CA LEU A 449 3.30 -46.95 -19.30
C LEU A 449 3.99 -46.62 -17.97
N ALA A 450 5.10 -47.30 -17.67
CA ALA A 450 5.88 -47.06 -16.46
C ALA A 450 6.49 -45.65 -16.41
N LEU A 451 6.78 -45.05 -17.58
CA LEU A 451 7.28 -43.67 -17.67
C LEU A 451 6.16 -42.64 -17.78
N SER A 452 5.05 -42.97 -18.44
CA SER A 452 3.94 -42.03 -18.64
C SER A 452 3.16 -41.76 -17.36
N ILE A 453 3.03 -42.75 -16.47
CA ILE A 453 2.30 -42.58 -15.19
C ILE A 453 3.00 -41.56 -14.27
N PRO A 454 4.31 -41.69 -13.95
CA PRO A 454 5.03 -40.69 -13.14
C PRO A 454 5.07 -39.31 -13.81
N LEU A 455 5.26 -39.26 -15.14
CA LEU A 455 5.27 -38.00 -15.88
C LEU A 455 3.89 -37.31 -15.85
N GLY A 456 2.80 -38.08 -16.02
CA GLY A 456 1.44 -37.59 -15.91
C GLY A 456 1.10 -37.07 -14.51
N ILE A 457 1.53 -37.79 -13.46
CA ILE A 457 1.38 -37.34 -12.07
C ILE A 457 2.19 -36.06 -11.81
N LEU A 458 3.42 -35.96 -12.35
CA LEU A 458 4.25 -34.77 -12.23
C LEU A 458 3.60 -33.56 -12.92
N ILE A 459 3.13 -33.72 -14.15
CA ILE A 459 2.44 -32.66 -14.90
C ILE A 459 1.15 -32.26 -14.16
N SER A 460 0.36 -33.22 -13.68
CA SER A 460 -0.85 -32.94 -12.91
C SER A 460 -0.53 -32.20 -11.60
N ALA A 461 0.51 -32.60 -10.86
CA ALA A 461 0.94 -31.90 -9.66
C ALA A 461 1.43 -30.47 -9.96
N MET A 462 2.14 -30.28 -11.08
CA MET A 462 2.54 -28.94 -11.54
C MET A 462 1.31 -28.09 -11.89
N CYS A 463 0.34 -28.63 -12.61
CA CYS A 463 -0.87 -27.91 -13.00
C CYS A 463 -1.84 -27.63 -11.84
N CYS A 464 -1.97 -28.53 -10.87
CA CYS A 464 -2.95 -28.41 -9.78
C CYS A 464 -2.42 -27.60 -8.59
N CYS A 465 -1.13 -27.73 -8.27
CA CYS A 465 -0.57 -27.11 -7.06
C CYS A 465 0.35 -25.93 -7.38
N TRP A 466 0.98 -25.93 -8.56
CA TRP A 466 2.08 -25.02 -8.85
C TRP A 466 1.68 -23.87 -9.75
N ILE A 467 0.99 -24.14 -10.85
CA ILE A 467 0.43 -23.09 -11.70
C ILE A 467 -0.49 -22.17 -10.88
N PRO A 468 -1.40 -22.65 -9.99
CA PRO A 468 -2.23 -21.76 -9.19
C PRO A 468 -1.48 -21.01 -8.09
N CYS A 469 -0.45 -21.61 -7.47
CA CYS A 469 0.35 -20.91 -6.46
C CYS A 469 1.25 -19.84 -7.10
N LEU A 470 1.85 -20.14 -8.26
CA LEU A 470 2.62 -19.18 -9.03
C LEU A 470 1.72 -18.07 -9.61
N TRP A 471 0.53 -18.43 -10.12
CA TRP A 471 -0.50 -17.48 -10.53
C TRP A 471 -0.93 -16.58 -9.37
N TYR A 472 -1.06 -17.13 -8.16
CA TYR A 472 -1.41 -16.36 -6.96
C TYR A 472 -0.28 -15.45 -6.48
N THR A 473 0.99 -15.89 -6.53
CA THR A 473 2.13 -15.04 -6.19
C THR A 473 2.38 -13.95 -7.23
N ASP A 474 2.08 -14.22 -8.50
CA ASP A 474 2.32 -13.29 -9.61
C ASP A 474 1.15 -12.30 -9.81
N HIS A 475 -0.08 -12.66 -9.40
CA HIS A 475 -1.19 -11.71 -9.22
C HIS A 475 -0.91 -10.65 -8.14
N LEU A 476 0.10 -10.84 -7.29
CA LEU A 476 0.55 -9.84 -6.33
C LEU A 476 1.63 -8.91 -6.93
N THR A 477 2.25 -9.26 -8.06
CA THR A 477 3.30 -8.47 -8.72
C THR A 477 2.86 -7.77 -10.01
N ASP A 478 1.60 -7.90 -10.44
CA ASP A 478 0.90 -7.09 -11.47
C ASP A 478 1.58 -6.92 -12.85
N ASP A 479 2.71 -7.59 -13.12
CA ASP A 479 3.38 -7.61 -14.43
C ASP A 479 2.77 -8.67 -15.36
N PHE A 480 1.50 -8.49 -15.70
CA PHE A 480 0.90 -9.24 -16.80
C PHE A 480 1.20 -8.52 -18.12
N LEU A 481 2.17 -9.01 -18.89
CA LEU A 481 2.18 -9.00 -20.37
C LEU A 481 3.47 -9.67 -20.89
N ASP A 482 3.38 -10.98 -21.13
CA ASP A 482 4.00 -11.74 -22.23
C ASP A 482 4.44 -13.15 -21.77
N ILE A 483 3.65 -14.16 -22.15
CA ILE A 483 3.93 -15.59 -21.91
C ILE A 483 5.33 -15.98 -22.44
N SER A 484 5.82 -15.31 -23.49
CA SER A 484 7.13 -15.58 -24.08
C SER A 484 8.29 -15.16 -23.14
N VAL A 485 8.15 -14.04 -22.43
CA VAL A 485 9.14 -13.56 -21.46
C VAL A 485 9.16 -14.47 -20.23
N TRP A 486 7.98 -14.85 -19.73
CA TRP A 486 7.85 -15.78 -18.61
C TRP A 486 8.48 -17.14 -18.93
N THR A 487 8.17 -17.71 -20.10
CA THR A 487 8.74 -18.98 -20.57
C THR A 487 10.26 -18.87 -20.75
N GLY A 488 10.75 -17.73 -21.25
CA GLY A 488 12.18 -17.46 -21.38
C GLY A 488 12.92 -17.43 -20.05
N ARG A 489 12.36 -16.77 -19.02
CA ARG A 489 12.95 -16.73 -17.66
C ARG A 489 12.92 -18.10 -16.98
N LEU A 490 11.84 -18.87 -17.17
CA LEU A 490 11.73 -20.24 -16.66
C LEU A 490 12.80 -21.15 -17.27
N ILE A 491 13.00 -21.09 -18.60
CA ILE A 491 14.01 -21.91 -19.31
C ILE A 491 15.44 -21.50 -18.90
N ARG A 492 15.69 -20.21 -18.64
CA ARG A 492 16.99 -19.71 -18.16
C ARG A 492 17.28 -20.05 -16.69
N GLY A 493 16.35 -20.69 -15.99
CA GLY A 493 16.54 -21.10 -14.60
C GLY A 493 16.52 -19.95 -13.60
N GLU A 494 16.05 -18.77 -14.00
CA GLU A 494 15.97 -17.57 -13.15
C GLU A 494 15.01 -17.74 -11.96
N TYR A 495 14.04 -18.67 -12.09
CA TYR A 495 13.10 -19.04 -11.02
C TYR A 495 13.45 -20.38 -10.33
N GLY A 496 14.70 -20.84 -10.46
CA GLY A 496 15.14 -22.07 -9.80
C GLY A 496 15.20 -21.91 -8.27
N PRO A 497 14.76 -22.91 -7.49
CA PRO A 497 14.98 -22.90 -6.05
C PRO A 497 16.48 -22.88 -5.72
N PRO A 498 16.91 -22.29 -4.59
CA PRO A 498 18.31 -22.28 -4.19
C PRO A 498 18.91 -23.69 -4.18
N GLY A 499 20.00 -23.89 -4.93
CA GLY A 499 20.63 -25.20 -5.12
C GLY A 499 20.14 -25.99 -6.34
N GLY A 500 19.22 -25.43 -7.14
CA GLY A 500 18.77 -25.98 -8.40
C GLY A 500 17.60 -26.96 -8.29
N TRP A 501 17.03 -27.29 -9.45
CA TRP A 501 15.81 -28.08 -9.57
C TRP A 501 15.95 -29.52 -9.09
N ILE A 502 17.09 -30.15 -9.35
CA ILE A 502 17.31 -31.56 -9.01
C ILE A 502 17.31 -31.77 -7.48
N PRO A 503 18.05 -30.99 -6.66
CA PRO A 503 17.97 -31.10 -5.20
C PRO A 503 16.58 -30.78 -4.63
N PHE A 504 15.88 -29.81 -5.21
CA PHE A 504 14.53 -29.45 -4.78
C PHE A 504 13.51 -30.55 -5.04
N ILE A 505 13.46 -31.10 -6.25
CA ILE A 505 12.57 -32.22 -6.61
C ILE A 505 12.89 -33.43 -5.74
N ARG A 506 14.16 -33.77 -5.57
CA ARG A 506 14.59 -34.88 -4.68
C ARG A 506 14.11 -34.67 -3.24
N ARG A 507 14.19 -33.44 -2.72
CA ARG A 507 13.71 -33.08 -1.37
C ARG A 507 12.19 -33.21 -1.27
N ARG A 508 11.44 -32.78 -2.28
CA ARG A 508 9.97 -32.88 -2.32
C ARG A 508 9.48 -34.32 -2.45
N VAL A 509 10.12 -35.12 -3.30
CA VAL A 509 9.82 -36.56 -3.43
C VAL A 509 10.12 -37.27 -2.10
N ARG A 510 11.27 -36.99 -1.46
CA ARG A 510 11.57 -37.53 -0.13
C ARG A 510 10.51 -37.14 0.90
N MET A 511 10.10 -35.88 0.95
CA MET A 511 9.04 -35.43 1.84
C MET A 511 7.68 -36.07 1.53
N PHE A 512 7.38 -36.38 0.28
CA PHE A 512 6.13 -37.05 -0.08
C PHE A 512 6.03 -38.46 0.53
N PHE A 513 7.14 -39.19 0.58
CA PHE A 513 7.19 -40.54 1.18
C PHE A 513 7.40 -40.57 2.70
N MET A 514 7.67 -39.42 3.33
CA MET A 514 7.78 -39.32 4.80
C MET A 514 6.42 -39.35 5.49
N GLY A 515 6.37 -39.92 6.70
CA GLY A 515 5.19 -39.84 7.57
C GLY A 515 4.84 -38.39 7.93
N ARG A 516 3.57 -38.12 8.32
CA ARG A 516 3.11 -36.75 8.66
C ARG A 516 3.95 -36.11 9.77
N GLU A 517 4.40 -36.93 10.72
CA GLU A 517 5.23 -36.53 11.85
C GLU A 517 6.69 -36.26 11.43
N GLU A 518 7.27 -37.15 10.60
CA GLU A 518 8.60 -36.95 10.02
C GLU A 518 8.69 -35.69 9.15
N ARG A 519 7.62 -35.35 8.41
CA ARG A 519 7.56 -34.09 7.63
C ARG A 519 7.63 -32.86 8.54
N ALA A 520 6.89 -32.88 9.64
CA ALA A 520 6.88 -31.76 10.60
C ALA A 520 8.24 -31.60 11.28
N GLU A 521 8.91 -32.71 11.58
CA GLU A 521 10.24 -32.68 12.19
C GLU A 521 11.33 -32.22 11.19
N ALA A 522 11.26 -32.68 9.93
CA ALA A 522 12.17 -32.23 8.87
C ALA A 522 12.04 -30.72 8.62
N GLN A 523 10.82 -30.19 8.62
CA GLN A 523 10.58 -28.74 8.49
C GLN A 523 11.11 -27.94 9.67
N ARG A 524 11.00 -28.46 10.91
CA ARG A 524 11.58 -27.81 12.09
C ARG A 524 13.10 -27.79 12.05
N ARG A 525 13.74 -28.87 11.61
CA ARG A 525 15.21 -28.93 11.46
C ARG A 525 15.70 -27.94 10.39
N GLU A 526 15.00 -27.85 9.26
CA GLU A 526 15.34 -26.90 8.20
C GLU A 526 15.18 -25.43 8.64
N ALA A 527 14.11 -25.12 9.39
CA ALA A 527 13.93 -23.80 9.98
C ALA A 527 15.05 -23.46 10.98
N GLN A 528 15.45 -24.43 11.80
CA GLN A 528 16.55 -24.26 12.75
C GLN A 528 17.90 -24.07 12.05
N GLU A 529 18.21 -24.86 11.02
CA GLU A 529 19.44 -24.71 10.23
C GLU A 529 19.51 -23.37 9.49
N ALA A 530 18.38 -22.84 9.01
CA ALA A 530 18.32 -21.52 8.39
C ALA A 530 18.62 -20.41 9.41
N ILE A 531 18.07 -20.52 10.63
CA ILE A 531 18.37 -19.62 11.74
C ILE A 531 19.86 -19.70 12.09
N ASP A 532 20.39 -20.91 12.25
CA ASP A 532 21.79 -21.12 12.65
C ASP A 532 22.77 -20.63 11.58
N ARG A 533 22.43 -20.73 10.28
CA ARG A 533 23.24 -20.19 9.20
C ARG A 533 23.31 -18.65 9.24
N VAL A 534 22.16 -18.00 9.41
CA VAL A 534 22.09 -16.53 9.52
C VAL A 534 22.82 -16.04 10.77
N VAL A 535 22.65 -16.72 11.90
CA VAL A 535 23.35 -16.42 13.16
C VAL A 535 24.87 -16.68 13.04
N GLY A 536 25.27 -17.70 12.28
CA GLY A 536 26.67 -18.04 12.03
C GLY A 536 27.41 -17.02 11.18
N GLU A 537 26.76 -16.49 10.12
CA GLU A 537 27.35 -15.46 9.24
C GLU A 537 27.47 -14.09 9.93
N LEU A 538 26.67 -13.82 10.98
CA LEU A 538 26.70 -12.57 11.75
C LEU A 538 27.75 -12.54 12.86
N ARG A 539 28.56 -13.60 13.03
CA ARG A 539 29.64 -13.65 14.01
C ARG A 539 30.96 -13.22 13.36
N GLY A 540 31.30 -11.94 13.49
CA GLY A 540 32.62 -11.44 13.12
C GLY A 540 33.74 -12.14 13.91
N ARG A 541 34.98 -12.08 13.38
CA ARG A 541 36.20 -12.70 13.94
C ARG A 541 36.49 -12.32 15.40
N ASP A 542 35.87 -11.25 15.88
CA ASP A 542 36.13 -10.62 17.17
C ASP A 542 35.05 -10.95 18.22
N GLY A 543 34.10 -11.84 17.91
CA GLY A 543 33.10 -12.33 18.87
C GLY A 543 32.00 -11.32 19.25
N HIS A 544 32.01 -10.11 18.68
CA HIS A 544 30.98 -9.10 18.91
C HIS A 544 29.76 -9.30 18.00
N VAL A 545 28.57 -9.38 18.62
CA VAL A 545 27.28 -9.42 17.94
C VAL A 545 26.92 -8.01 17.48
N VAL A 546 26.98 -7.76 16.17
CA VAL A 546 26.49 -6.50 15.58
C VAL A 546 24.96 -6.56 15.55
N ARG A 547 24.32 -5.61 16.23
CA ARG A 547 22.86 -5.48 16.24
C ARG A 547 22.41 -4.84 14.92
N VAL A 548 22.03 -5.67 13.95
CA VAL A 548 21.42 -5.21 12.70
C VAL A 548 19.92 -5.03 12.95
N GLY A 549 19.40 -3.84 12.62
CA GLY A 549 17.96 -3.57 12.59
C GLY A 549 17.31 -4.44 11.52
N TYR A 550 16.32 -5.23 11.92
CA TYR A 550 15.54 -6.04 10.99
C TYR A 550 14.66 -5.12 10.15
N GLN A 551 14.94 -5.03 8.85
CA GLN A 551 13.90 -4.72 7.86
C GLN A 551 13.16 -6.03 7.59
N GLN A 552 12.15 -6.31 8.40
CA GLN A 552 11.27 -7.44 8.18
C GLN A 552 10.23 -7.01 7.14
N GLU A 553 10.41 -7.40 5.88
CA GLU A 553 9.27 -7.44 4.97
C GLU A 553 8.25 -8.44 5.52
N PRO A 554 6.99 -8.05 5.77
CA PRO A 554 5.97 -9.00 6.13
C PRO A 554 5.60 -9.79 4.87
N ALA A 555 6.22 -10.96 4.72
CA ALA A 555 5.63 -12.02 3.91
C ALA A 555 4.21 -12.27 4.42
N MET A 556 3.21 -11.94 3.58
CA MET A 556 1.82 -12.34 3.77
C MET A 556 1.76 -13.87 3.81
N THR A 557 1.89 -14.43 5.00
CA THR A 557 1.63 -15.83 5.25
C THR A 557 0.12 -15.99 5.25
N THR A 558 -0.35 -16.73 4.25
CA THR A 558 -1.73 -17.15 4.08
C THR A 558 -2.19 -17.92 5.33
N GLY A 559 -3.34 -17.50 5.88
CA GLY A 559 -4.07 -18.28 6.87
C GLY A 559 -4.41 -17.56 8.18
N LEU A 560 -5.14 -16.45 8.08
CA LEU A 560 -6.33 -16.07 8.88
C LEU A 560 -6.47 -14.53 8.92
N PRO A 561 -7.67 -13.96 8.70
CA PRO A 561 -7.87 -12.51 8.75
C PRO A 561 -7.62 -11.92 10.15
N PRO A 562 -7.27 -10.61 10.25
CA PRO A 562 -7.00 -9.89 11.52
C PRO A 562 -8.12 -10.01 12.57
N GLN A 563 -9.36 -10.27 12.14
CA GLN A 563 -10.54 -10.48 12.99
C GLN A 563 -10.31 -11.56 14.07
N ASN A 564 -9.51 -12.60 13.79
CA ASN A 564 -9.28 -13.68 14.75
C ASN A 564 -8.32 -13.27 15.89
N ARG A 565 -7.46 -12.26 15.71
CA ARG A 565 -6.58 -11.77 16.79
C ARG A 565 -7.33 -10.95 17.83
N ASN A 566 -8.22 -10.05 17.40
CA ASN A 566 -9.03 -9.24 18.33
C ASN A 566 -10.04 -10.09 19.09
N MET A 567 -10.66 -11.07 18.42
CA MET A 567 -11.57 -12.02 19.07
C MET A 567 -10.85 -12.94 20.07
N ARG A 568 -9.66 -13.48 19.73
CA ARG A 568 -8.83 -14.24 20.68
C ARG A 568 -8.38 -13.40 21.87
N ARG A 569 -8.10 -12.12 21.67
CA ARG A 569 -7.77 -11.17 22.77
C ARG A 569 -8.99 -10.89 23.66
N GLN A 570 -10.18 -10.72 23.10
CA GLN A 570 -11.41 -10.60 23.89
C GLN A 570 -11.69 -11.87 24.70
N MET A 571 -11.55 -13.06 24.09
CA MET A 571 -11.69 -14.33 24.82
C MET A 571 -10.63 -14.49 25.91
N ALA A 572 -9.36 -14.15 25.65
CA ALA A 572 -8.31 -14.20 26.67
C ALA A 572 -8.58 -13.23 27.84
N ARG A 573 -9.09 -12.02 27.56
CA ARG A 573 -9.51 -11.05 28.59
C ARG A 573 -10.71 -11.55 29.40
N GLN A 574 -11.70 -12.17 28.74
CA GLN A 574 -12.83 -12.80 29.43
C GLN A 574 -12.39 -13.98 30.30
N GLN A 575 -11.44 -14.79 29.83
CA GLN A 575 -10.91 -15.93 30.58
C GLN A 575 -10.07 -15.50 31.79
N VAL A 576 -9.27 -14.43 31.67
CA VAL A 576 -8.57 -13.83 32.82
C VAL A 576 -9.55 -13.24 33.83
N ARG A 577 -10.64 -12.59 33.38
CA ARG A 577 -11.71 -12.11 34.27
C ARG A 577 -12.39 -13.28 34.99
N ALA A 578 -12.77 -14.33 34.27
CA ALA A 578 -13.37 -15.53 34.84
C ALA A 578 -12.46 -16.20 35.88
N ASN A 579 -11.16 -16.31 35.60
CA ASN A 579 -10.18 -16.87 36.54
C ASN A 579 -9.98 -16.00 37.79
N ARG A 580 -10.03 -14.67 37.67
CA ARG A 580 -10.01 -13.77 38.84
C ARG A 580 -11.26 -13.90 39.68
N THR A 581 -12.44 -14.03 39.07
CA THR A 581 -13.69 -14.24 39.80
C THR A 581 -13.70 -15.60 40.51
N ALA A 582 -13.14 -16.64 39.89
CA ALA A 582 -13.02 -17.97 40.49
C ALA A 582 -12.05 -17.98 41.69
N ASN A 583 -10.92 -17.28 41.61
CA ASN A 583 -9.95 -17.19 42.72
C ASN A 583 -10.39 -16.31 43.89
N ASN A 584 -11.37 -15.41 43.70
CA ASN A 584 -11.91 -14.59 44.79
C ASN A 584 -13.07 -15.27 45.54
N ASN A 585 -13.57 -16.39 45.03
CA ASN A 585 -14.67 -17.16 45.62
C ASN A 585 -14.21 -18.47 46.30
N ASN A 586 -12.89 -18.70 46.35
CA ASN A 586 -12.22 -19.68 47.21
C ASN A 586 -11.40 -18.93 48.25
#